data_AF-D3BDP1-F1
#
_entry.id   AF-D3BDP1-F1
#
_cell.length_a   1.000
_cell.length_b   1.000
_cell.length_c   1.000
_cell.angle_alpha   90.00
_cell.angle_beta   90.00
_cell.angle_gamma   90.00
#
_symmetry.space_group_name_H-M   'P 1'
#
loop_
_entity.id
_entity.type
_entity.pdbx_description
1 polymer ?
#
loop_
_entity_poly.entity_id
_entity_poly.type
_entity_poly.pdbx_seq_one_letter_code
_entity_poly.pdbx_strand_id
1 'polypeptide(L)'
;MSNLTTSDPIPLSPDSAERVFHENGKPIGQIVTLNSNSKIIGKSLQHKEAYENTSSGVGRIFVKYNVKGENEPVWCSGTGFCVKNNLVMTAAHVLAYPVDIHLKYDKIYIFFGPDATITSEIDLTNINVETMHELESCGRDYDYKFNDPFIVTDHKNTPYSWHTRNDLEVLRFKGTPPTGINIIFPMPPTNDIEIDHYVMGYPGHIELEKFISDYKGSTEQNLGALYVQVNQESRGFQRKTVSIGKVVRSNENVISHLCPTLKGASGGIFAISQHERKFVGVHLGGTEETGNIALSVTHPLFLHIYRTFVLDDDQFIQDNLKNLELYLNHINHAPTP
;
A
#
# COMPACT_ATOMS: atom_id res chain seq x y z
N MET A 1 -11.52 -32.49 17.93
CA MET A 1 -10.52 -31.41 17.95
C MET A 1 -10.58 -30.74 16.58
N SER A 2 -11.14 -29.54 16.49
CA SER A 2 -11.29 -28.81 15.24
C SER A 2 -9.98 -28.08 14.92
N ASN A 3 -9.39 -28.36 13.75
CA ASN A 3 -8.20 -27.70 13.23
C ASN A 3 -8.50 -26.22 12.92
N LEU A 4 -8.22 -25.32 13.88
CA LEU A 4 -8.07 -23.88 13.61
C LEU A 4 -6.70 -23.69 12.95
N THR A 5 -6.64 -23.72 11.62
CA THR A 5 -5.37 -23.65 10.86
C THR A 5 -5.38 -22.68 9.69
N THR A 6 -6.08 -21.54 9.81
CA THR A 6 -5.78 -20.36 8.99
C THR A 6 -5.85 -19.11 9.88
N SER A 7 -4.75 -18.37 9.99
CA SER A 7 -4.73 -17.04 10.58
C SER A 7 -5.36 -16.07 9.59
N ASP A 8 -6.62 -15.73 9.84
CA ASP A 8 -7.34 -14.75 9.02
C ASP A 8 -6.70 -13.35 9.18
N PRO A 9 -6.59 -12.55 8.10
CA PRO A 9 -6.07 -11.18 8.20
C PRO A 9 -6.86 -10.32 9.19
N ILE A 10 -6.14 -9.46 9.93
CA ILE A 10 -6.76 -8.56 10.92
C ILE A 10 -7.01 -7.20 10.25
N PRO A 11 -8.24 -6.65 10.31
CA PRO A 11 -8.54 -5.34 9.76
C PRO A 11 -7.80 -4.25 10.55
N LEU A 12 -7.49 -3.13 9.90
CA LEU A 12 -6.98 -1.97 10.61
C LEU A 12 -8.01 -1.45 11.60
N SER A 13 -7.54 -1.07 12.79
CA SER A 13 -8.33 -0.26 13.71
C SER A 13 -8.73 1.06 13.01
N PRO A 14 -9.93 1.60 13.25
CA PRO A 14 -10.32 2.92 12.76
C PRO A 14 -9.30 4.03 13.08
N ASP A 15 -8.57 3.89 14.19
CA ASP A 15 -7.55 4.84 14.66
C ASP A 15 -6.21 4.70 13.93
N SER A 16 -5.98 3.57 13.26
CA SER A 16 -4.74 3.20 12.55
C SER A 16 -4.78 3.49 11.04
N ALA A 17 -5.65 4.40 10.64
CA ALA A 17 -5.83 4.75 9.24
C ALA A 17 -4.84 5.81 8.73
N GLU A 18 -4.58 5.79 7.43
CA GLU A 18 -3.75 6.75 6.70
C GLU A 18 -4.13 8.22 7.03
N ARG A 19 -3.12 9.05 7.29
CA ARG A 19 -3.27 10.43 7.75
C ARG A 19 -2.80 11.45 6.70
N VAL A 20 -3.51 12.57 6.62
CA VAL A 20 -3.09 13.77 5.88
C VAL A 20 -2.77 14.83 6.92
N PHE A 21 -1.50 14.98 7.23
CA PHE A 21 -1.02 16.05 8.09
C PHE A 21 -1.16 17.39 7.37
N HIS A 22 -1.49 18.46 8.10
CA HIS A 22 -1.78 19.74 7.47
C HIS A 22 -1.48 20.94 8.36
N GLU A 23 -1.29 22.10 7.72
CA GLU A 23 -1.21 23.40 8.38
C GLU A 23 -2.32 24.30 7.82
N ASN A 24 -3.25 24.72 8.67
CA ASN A 24 -4.37 25.61 8.29
C ASN A 24 -5.16 25.11 7.07
N GLY A 25 -5.46 23.81 7.01
CA GLY A 25 -6.19 23.20 5.90
C GLY A 25 -5.36 22.93 4.64
N LYS A 26 -4.04 23.15 4.66
CA LYS A 26 -3.14 22.79 3.54
C LYS A 26 -2.34 21.53 3.89
N PRO A 27 -2.36 20.47 3.05
CA PRO A 27 -1.55 19.28 3.29
C PRO A 27 -0.07 19.60 3.44
N ILE A 28 0.60 18.93 4.37
CA ILE A 28 2.06 18.85 4.42
C ILE A 28 2.47 17.82 3.36
N GLY A 29 3.33 18.24 2.43
CA GLY A 29 3.70 17.45 1.26
C GLY A 29 2.87 17.79 0.02
N GLN A 30 2.80 16.86 -0.94
CA GLN A 30 2.09 17.07 -2.20
C GLN A 30 1.31 15.83 -2.60
N ILE A 31 0.10 16.01 -3.12
CA ILE A 31 -0.64 14.95 -3.82
C ILE A 31 -0.67 15.30 -5.31
N VAL A 32 -0.32 14.32 -6.15
CA VAL A 32 -0.47 14.41 -7.61
C VAL A 32 -1.15 13.16 -8.16
N THR A 33 -1.83 13.31 -9.29
CA THR A 33 -2.53 12.22 -9.98
C THR A 33 -1.98 12.00 -11.38
N LEU A 34 -2.17 10.79 -11.88
CA LEU A 34 -1.85 10.42 -13.25
C LEU A 34 -3.09 10.59 -14.14
N ASN A 35 -2.88 11.04 -15.38
CA ASN A 35 -3.93 11.05 -16.40
C ASN A 35 -4.09 9.66 -17.05
N SER A 36 -4.99 9.55 -18.04
CA SER A 36 -5.23 8.31 -18.81
C SER A 36 -4.01 7.74 -19.53
N ASN A 37 -2.98 8.55 -19.78
CA ASN A 37 -1.72 8.13 -20.40
C ASN A 37 -0.64 7.82 -19.35
N SER A 38 -1.00 7.71 -18.07
CA SER A 38 -0.08 7.54 -16.95
C SER A 38 0.96 8.67 -16.84
N LYS A 39 0.54 9.91 -17.12
CA LYS A 39 1.37 11.12 -17.03
C LYS A 39 0.86 12.12 -16.00
N ILE A 40 1.77 12.78 -15.31
CA ILE A 40 1.49 13.88 -14.36
C ILE A 40 1.42 15.19 -15.14
N ILE A 41 0.29 15.90 -15.11
CA ILE A 41 0.09 17.16 -15.84
C ILE A 41 0.29 18.37 -14.92
N GLY A 42 0.88 19.46 -15.45
CA GLY A 42 0.70 20.82 -14.92
C GLY A 42 1.62 21.24 -13.76
N LYS A 43 2.20 20.31 -13.00
CA LYS A 43 3.20 20.63 -11.97
C LYS A 43 4.61 20.30 -12.44
N SER A 44 5.53 21.25 -12.32
CA SER A 44 6.97 20.97 -12.42
C SER A 44 7.38 20.22 -11.17
N LEU A 45 7.60 18.91 -11.31
CA LEU A 45 7.88 18.01 -10.20
C LEU A 45 9.23 17.35 -10.44
N GLN A 46 10.11 17.40 -9.44
CA GLN A 46 11.37 16.67 -9.49
C GLN A 46 11.09 15.17 -9.61
N HIS A 47 11.92 14.46 -10.37
CA HIS A 47 11.80 13.01 -10.58
C HIS A 47 10.44 12.54 -11.15
N LYS A 48 9.70 13.43 -11.82
CA LYS A 48 8.42 13.12 -12.46
C LYS A 48 8.43 11.81 -13.26
N GLU A 49 9.46 11.59 -14.08
CA GLU A 49 9.60 10.39 -14.90
C GLU A 49 9.69 9.10 -14.07
N ALA A 50 10.36 9.14 -12.91
CA ALA A 50 10.46 7.99 -12.02
C ALA A 50 9.07 7.59 -11.49
N TYR A 51 8.23 8.55 -11.11
CA TYR A 51 6.86 8.28 -10.68
C TYR A 51 6.02 7.68 -11.81
N GLU A 52 6.08 8.28 -13.01
CA GLU A 52 5.33 7.82 -14.17
C GLU A 52 5.72 6.40 -14.58
N ASN A 53 7.02 6.10 -14.65
CA ASN A 53 7.53 4.80 -15.06
C ASN A 53 7.26 3.71 -13.99
N THR A 54 7.25 4.09 -12.71
CA THR A 54 6.89 3.17 -11.62
C THR A 54 5.39 2.86 -11.60
N SER A 55 4.56 3.79 -12.08
CA SER A 55 3.11 3.72 -11.90
C SER A 55 2.42 2.51 -12.53
N SER A 56 2.93 1.97 -13.63
CA SER A 56 2.31 0.81 -14.28
C SER A 56 2.34 -0.44 -13.41
N GLY A 57 3.27 -0.54 -12.45
CA GLY A 57 3.38 -1.67 -11.53
C GLY A 57 2.47 -1.60 -10.31
N VAL A 58 1.76 -0.48 -10.09
CA VAL A 58 0.87 -0.27 -8.94
C VAL A 58 -0.59 -0.35 -9.38
N GLY A 59 -1.41 -1.11 -8.66
CA GLY A 59 -2.83 -1.34 -9.00
C GLY A 59 -3.77 -1.19 -7.81
N ARG A 60 -5.04 -0.93 -8.12
CA ARG A 60 -6.15 -0.90 -7.18
C ARG A 60 -6.63 -2.31 -6.95
N ILE A 61 -6.65 -2.75 -5.70
CA ILE A 61 -7.24 -4.03 -5.29
C ILE A 61 -8.71 -3.82 -4.94
N PHE A 62 -9.56 -4.73 -5.40
CA PHE A 62 -10.97 -4.86 -5.02
C PHE A 62 -11.21 -6.24 -4.41
N VAL A 63 -11.82 -6.28 -3.22
CA VAL A 63 -12.09 -7.52 -2.49
C VAL A 63 -13.59 -7.66 -2.32
N LYS A 64 -14.14 -8.75 -2.84
CA LYS A 64 -15.58 -9.04 -2.81
C LYS A 64 -15.92 -9.90 -1.59
N TYR A 65 -16.97 -9.55 -0.87
CA TYR A 65 -17.53 -10.34 0.23
C TYR A 65 -19.02 -10.63 0.00
N ASN A 66 -19.44 -11.82 0.39
CA ASN A 66 -20.86 -12.20 0.43
C ASN A 66 -21.32 -12.14 1.89
N VAL A 67 -21.86 -10.98 2.30
CA VAL A 67 -22.27 -10.73 3.70
C VAL A 67 -23.70 -11.25 3.92
N LYS A 68 -23.90 -12.03 4.98
CA LYS A 68 -25.23 -12.58 5.30
C LYS A 68 -26.22 -11.44 5.62
N GLY A 69 -27.32 -11.40 4.89
CA GLY A 69 -28.37 -10.39 5.05
C GLY A 69 -28.28 -9.24 4.05
N GLU A 70 -27.17 -9.11 3.34
CA GLU A 70 -27.05 -8.21 2.19
C GLU A 70 -27.54 -8.92 0.93
N ASN A 71 -28.30 -8.19 0.10
CA ASN A 71 -28.77 -8.72 -1.19
C ASN A 71 -27.69 -8.63 -2.28
N GLU A 72 -26.77 -7.68 -2.13
CA GLU A 72 -25.68 -7.43 -3.07
C GLU A 72 -24.33 -7.67 -2.39
N PRO A 73 -23.28 -8.05 -3.15
CA PRO A 73 -21.95 -8.20 -2.61
C PRO A 73 -21.40 -6.88 -2.05
N VAL A 74 -20.68 -6.97 -0.93
CA VAL A 74 -19.96 -5.84 -0.35
C VAL A 74 -18.52 -5.85 -0.87
N TRP A 75 -18.02 -4.67 -1.24
CA TRP A 75 -16.69 -4.51 -1.80
C TRP A 75 -15.80 -3.66 -0.88
N CYS A 76 -14.63 -4.17 -0.57
CA CYS A 76 -13.55 -3.39 0.02
C CYS A 76 -12.46 -3.14 -1.02
N SER A 77 -11.54 -2.23 -0.70
CA SER A 77 -10.47 -1.91 -1.63
C SER A 77 -9.22 -1.42 -0.93
N GLY A 78 -8.09 -1.64 -1.58
CA GLY A 78 -6.79 -1.11 -1.16
C GLY A 78 -5.87 -0.99 -2.37
N THR A 79 -4.57 -1.01 -2.11
CA THR A 79 -3.55 -0.92 -3.16
C THR A 79 -2.67 -2.17 -3.14
N GLY A 80 -2.18 -2.60 -4.29
CA GLY A 80 -1.10 -3.58 -4.39
C GLY A 80 -0.16 -3.23 -5.53
N PHE A 81 0.95 -3.95 -5.63
CA PHE A 81 1.93 -3.73 -6.67
C PHE A 81 2.67 -5.00 -7.09
N CYS A 82 3.08 -5.07 -8.36
CA CYS A 82 3.76 -6.24 -8.91
C CYS A 82 5.21 -6.35 -8.43
N VAL A 83 5.55 -7.48 -7.82
CA VAL A 83 6.89 -7.82 -7.32
C VAL A 83 7.56 -8.95 -8.12
N LYS A 84 6.77 -9.68 -8.90
CA LYS A 84 7.18 -10.71 -9.88
C LYS A 84 6.15 -10.71 -11.01
N ASN A 85 6.48 -11.26 -12.18
CA ASN A 85 5.58 -11.28 -13.35
C ASN A 85 4.18 -11.83 -13.03
N ASN A 86 4.07 -12.74 -12.07
CA ASN A 86 2.82 -13.38 -11.66
C ASN A 86 2.43 -13.09 -10.19
N LEU A 87 3.13 -12.19 -9.49
CA LEU A 87 2.88 -11.91 -8.07
C LEU A 87 2.70 -10.43 -7.79
N VAL A 88 1.71 -10.15 -6.95
CA VAL A 88 1.37 -8.84 -6.40
C VAL A 88 1.59 -8.89 -4.89
N MET A 89 2.18 -7.83 -4.33
CA MET A 89 2.27 -7.62 -2.89
C MET A 89 1.29 -6.54 -2.45
N THR A 90 0.73 -6.70 -1.26
CA THR A 90 -0.16 -5.72 -0.61
C THR A 90 -0.04 -5.84 0.92
N ALA A 91 -0.77 -4.99 1.65
CA ALA A 91 -0.94 -5.12 3.08
C ALA A 91 -2.04 -6.16 3.38
N ALA A 92 -1.85 -6.99 4.41
CA ALA A 92 -2.76 -8.10 4.71
C ALA A 92 -4.18 -7.61 5.03
N HIS A 93 -4.29 -6.54 5.81
CA HIS A 93 -5.58 -5.98 6.20
C HIS A 93 -6.43 -5.49 5.02
N VAL A 94 -5.85 -5.29 3.82
CA VAL A 94 -6.61 -4.96 2.61
C VAL A 94 -7.59 -6.07 2.24
N LEU A 95 -7.28 -7.32 2.64
CA LEU A 95 -8.14 -8.48 2.44
C LEU A 95 -9.05 -8.80 3.63
N ALA A 96 -8.98 -8.03 4.71
CA ALA A 96 -9.81 -8.22 5.89
C ALA A 96 -11.15 -7.48 5.74
N TYR A 97 -12.26 -8.13 6.10
CA TYR A 97 -13.52 -7.43 6.20
C TYR A 97 -13.54 -6.58 7.49
N PRO A 98 -13.83 -5.27 7.42
CA PRO A 98 -13.68 -4.38 8.58
C PRO A 98 -14.55 -4.71 9.80
N VAL A 99 -15.67 -5.41 9.61
CA VAL A 99 -16.68 -5.64 10.66
C VAL A 99 -16.63 -7.06 11.22
N ASP A 100 -16.14 -8.03 10.45
CA ASP A 100 -16.07 -9.44 10.84
C ASP A 100 -14.79 -10.08 10.31
N ILE A 101 -13.84 -10.33 11.20
CA ILE A 101 -12.53 -10.91 10.89
C ILE A 101 -12.62 -12.34 10.37
N HIS A 102 -13.74 -13.03 10.61
CA HIS A 102 -13.96 -14.41 10.17
C HIS A 102 -14.63 -14.48 8.80
N LEU A 103 -15.07 -13.35 8.25
CA LEU A 103 -15.67 -13.31 6.93
C LEU A 103 -14.60 -13.44 5.86
N LYS A 104 -14.57 -14.59 5.19
CA LYS A 104 -13.69 -14.82 4.05
C LYS A 104 -14.20 -14.07 2.82
N TYR A 105 -13.27 -13.49 2.07
CA TYR A 105 -13.57 -12.92 0.77
C TYR A 105 -13.99 -14.02 -0.23
N ASP A 106 -14.83 -13.64 -1.18
CA ASP A 106 -15.24 -14.47 -2.32
C ASP A 106 -14.18 -14.39 -3.43
N LYS A 107 -13.82 -13.17 -3.83
CA LYS A 107 -12.89 -12.90 -4.93
C LYS A 107 -12.03 -11.67 -4.68
N ILE A 108 -10.84 -11.68 -5.28
CA ILE A 108 -9.92 -10.55 -5.29
C ILE A 108 -9.66 -10.18 -6.75
N TYR A 109 -9.72 -8.88 -7.07
CA TYR A 109 -9.39 -8.35 -8.38
C TYR A 109 -8.37 -7.22 -8.25
N ILE A 110 -7.55 -7.01 -9.28
CA ILE A 110 -6.66 -5.86 -9.40
C ILE A 110 -6.82 -5.14 -10.74
N PHE A 111 -6.77 -3.81 -10.70
CA PHE A 111 -6.82 -2.92 -11.85
C PHE A 111 -5.61 -1.98 -11.84
N PHE A 112 -4.84 -1.93 -12.94
CA PHE A 112 -3.60 -1.12 -13.04
C PHE A 112 -3.80 0.26 -13.68
N GLY A 113 -5.01 0.60 -14.13
CA GLY A 113 -5.27 1.88 -14.79
C GLY A 113 -5.25 3.09 -13.85
N PRO A 114 -5.13 4.31 -14.38
CA PRO A 114 -4.93 5.52 -13.59
C PRO A 114 -6.19 6.02 -12.87
N ASP A 115 -7.38 5.62 -13.32
CA ASP A 115 -8.67 6.03 -12.76
C ASP A 115 -9.43 4.78 -12.32
N ALA A 116 -9.62 4.56 -11.02
CA ALA A 116 -10.36 3.41 -10.51
C ALA A 116 -11.69 3.82 -9.86
N THR A 117 -12.27 4.93 -10.33
CA THR A 117 -13.55 5.44 -9.85
C THR A 117 -14.66 4.44 -10.16
N ILE A 118 -15.29 3.91 -9.10
CA ILE A 118 -16.41 2.97 -9.21
C ILE A 118 -17.59 3.70 -9.83
N THR A 119 -18.37 3.02 -10.67
CA THR A 119 -19.50 3.53 -11.47
C THR A 119 -19.15 4.43 -12.66
N SER A 120 -17.94 4.99 -12.72
CA SER A 120 -17.47 5.77 -13.86
C SER A 120 -16.56 4.95 -14.78
N GLU A 121 -15.47 4.40 -14.22
CA GLU A 121 -14.50 3.59 -14.98
C GLU A 121 -14.62 2.11 -14.63
N ILE A 122 -14.91 1.81 -13.36
CA ILE A 122 -14.99 0.44 -12.84
C ILE A 122 -16.45 0.06 -12.58
N ASP A 123 -16.93 -0.97 -13.27
CA ASP A 123 -18.21 -1.63 -12.98
C ASP A 123 -17.97 -2.91 -12.17
N LEU A 124 -18.28 -2.87 -10.87
CA LEU A 124 -18.13 -4.01 -9.96
C LEU A 124 -19.27 -5.05 -10.11
N THR A 125 -20.33 -4.73 -10.85
CA THR A 125 -21.43 -5.67 -11.15
C THR A 125 -21.09 -6.52 -12.37
N ASN A 126 -20.41 -5.95 -13.36
CA ASN A 126 -19.98 -6.61 -14.59
C ASN A 126 -18.45 -6.49 -14.77
N ILE A 127 -17.70 -7.21 -13.94
CA ILE A 127 -16.22 -7.19 -13.98
C ILE A 127 -15.72 -7.54 -15.38
N ASN A 128 -15.04 -6.60 -16.03
CA ASN A 128 -14.34 -6.84 -17.27
C ASN A 128 -12.98 -7.50 -16.99
N VAL A 129 -12.86 -8.80 -17.29
CA VAL A 129 -11.65 -9.58 -17.07
C VAL A 129 -10.47 -9.20 -17.97
N GLU A 130 -10.69 -8.40 -19.01
CA GLU A 130 -9.63 -7.86 -19.88
C GLU A 130 -8.86 -6.72 -19.21
N THR A 131 -9.53 -5.95 -18.33
CA THR A 131 -8.95 -4.79 -17.64
C THR A 131 -8.73 -5.03 -16.15
N MET A 132 -9.50 -5.92 -15.55
CA MET A 132 -9.39 -6.34 -14.15
C MET A 132 -8.96 -7.79 -14.07
N HIS A 133 -7.90 -8.06 -13.32
CA HIS A 133 -7.33 -9.40 -13.24
C HIS A 133 -7.66 -10.04 -11.90
N GLU A 134 -8.15 -11.28 -11.92
CA GLU A 134 -8.48 -12.02 -10.71
C GLU A 134 -7.19 -12.50 -10.02
N LEU A 135 -7.14 -12.40 -8.69
CA LEU A 135 -6.02 -12.77 -7.84
C LEU A 135 -6.43 -13.85 -6.83
N GLU A 136 -5.46 -14.60 -6.32
CA GLU A 136 -5.61 -15.50 -5.18
C GLU A 136 -4.45 -15.33 -4.19
N SER A 137 -4.70 -15.54 -2.90
CA SER A 137 -3.64 -15.52 -1.87
C SER A 137 -2.69 -16.71 -2.05
N CYS A 138 -1.39 -16.45 -1.86
CA CYS A 138 -0.36 -17.49 -1.82
C CYS A 138 -0.29 -18.24 -0.47
N GLY A 139 -1.18 -17.91 0.47
CA GLY A 139 -1.19 -18.47 1.81
C GLY A 139 -0.33 -17.69 2.81
N ARG A 140 -0.61 -17.92 4.09
CA ARG A 140 -0.05 -17.17 5.22
C ARG A 140 0.62 -18.07 6.27
N ASP A 141 1.22 -19.17 5.83
CA ASP A 141 1.86 -20.14 6.75
C ASP A 141 2.97 -19.52 7.60
N TYR A 142 3.51 -18.38 7.17
CA TYR A 142 4.50 -17.60 7.93
C TYR A 142 3.92 -16.91 9.17
N ASP A 143 2.59 -16.81 9.32
CA ASP A 143 1.98 -16.18 10.49
C ASP A 143 2.38 -16.91 11.78
N TYR A 144 2.56 -18.24 11.72
CA TYR A 144 3.06 -19.02 12.85
C TYR A 144 4.50 -18.69 13.24
N LYS A 145 5.33 -18.19 12.32
CA LYS A 145 6.74 -17.85 12.57
C LYS A 145 6.88 -16.43 13.13
N PHE A 146 6.01 -15.50 12.75
CA PHE A 146 6.12 -14.09 13.10
C PHE A 146 4.95 -13.64 13.99
N ASN A 147 4.92 -14.05 15.25
CA ASN A 147 3.77 -13.75 16.14
C ASN A 147 3.90 -12.43 16.91
N ASP A 148 5.06 -11.77 16.84
CA ASP A 148 5.32 -10.57 17.60
C ASP A 148 4.65 -9.35 16.96
N PRO A 149 4.08 -8.43 17.77
CA PRO A 149 3.55 -7.18 17.25
C PRO A 149 4.68 -6.29 16.69
N PHE A 150 4.38 -5.54 15.63
CA PHE A 150 5.30 -4.52 15.17
C PHE A 150 5.34 -3.37 16.16
N ILE A 151 6.54 -2.94 16.54
CA ILE A 151 6.72 -1.78 17.38
C ILE A 151 7.06 -0.59 16.49
N VAL A 152 6.20 0.42 16.53
CA VAL A 152 6.38 1.72 15.90
C VAL A 152 6.73 2.73 16.97
N THR A 153 7.61 3.67 16.69
CA THR A 153 8.03 4.67 17.67
C THR A 153 7.67 6.06 17.18
N ASP A 154 7.09 6.89 18.04
CA ASP A 154 6.80 8.29 17.74
C ASP A 154 8.07 9.17 17.64
N HIS A 155 7.86 10.49 17.49
CA HIS A 155 8.91 11.50 17.49
C HIS A 155 9.63 11.68 18.84
N LYS A 156 9.08 11.15 19.94
CA LYS A 156 9.66 11.16 21.29
C LYS A 156 10.33 9.84 21.67
N ASN A 157 10.43 8.88 20.75
CA ASN A 157 10.89 7.51 21.01
C ASN A 157 9.96 6.67 21.91
N THR A 158 8.70 7.06 22.06
CA THR A 158 7.70 6.25 22.74
C THR A 158 7.29 5.09 21.84
N PRO A 159 7.38 3.82 22.29
CA PRO A 159 6.95 2.67 21.50
C PRO A 159 5.43 2.51 21.54
N TYR A 160 4.86 2.18 20.38
CA TYR A 160 3.46 1.86 20.14
C TYR A 160 3.39 0.52 19.43
N SER A 161 2.47 -0.35 19.86
CA SER A 161 2.21 -1.62 19.16
C SER A 161 1.30 -1.36 17.97
N TRP A 162 1.73 -1.71 16.77
CA TRP A 162 0.83 -1.81 15.62
C TRP A 162 -0.14 -2.97 15.84
N HIS A 163 -1.43 -2.74 15.58
CA HIS A 163 -2.48 -3.70 15.90
C HIS A 163 -2.48 -4.91 14.98
N THR A 164 -2.19 -4.72 13.70
CA THR A 164 -2.18 -5.81 12.71
C THR A 164 -0.81 -6.48 12.72
N ARG A 165 -0.75 -7.72 13.21
CA ARG A 165 0.44 -8.56 13.08
C ARG A 165 0.55 -9.04 11.63
N ASN A 166 1.78 -9.26 11.16
CA ASN A 166 2.06 -9.82 9.84
C ASN A 166 1.33 -9.15 8.67
N ASP A 167 1.37 -7.83 8.64
CA ASP A 167 0.50 -7.04 7.75
C ASP A 167 0.98 -6.98 6.29
N LEU A 168 1.46 -8.11 5.76
CA LEU A 168 1.81 -8.32 4.36
C LEU A 168 1.05 -9.51 3.80
N GLU A 169 0.74 -9.45 2.51
CA GLU A 169 0.14 -10.54 1.75
C GLU A 169 0.77 -10.61 0.36
N VAL A 170 0.91 -11.84 -0.15
CA VAL A 170 1.35 -12.10 -1.53
C VAL A 170 0.21 -12.76 -2.29
N LEU A 171 -0.17 -12.12 -3.39
CA LEU A 171 -1.23 -12.52 -4.27
C LEU A 171 -0.66 -13.00 -5.59
N ARG A 172 -1.28 -14.02 -6.19
CA ARG A 172 -0.94 -14.56 -7.50
C ARG A 172 -2.06 -14.28 -8.48
N PHE A 173 -1.71 -13.96 -9.73
CA PHE A 173 -2.70 -13.88 -10.81
C PHE A 173 -3.32 -15.25 -11.08
N LYS A 174 -4.65 -15.32 -11.14
CA LYS A 174 -5.35 -16.50 -11.61
C LYS A 174 -5.35 -16.51 -13.14
N GLY A 175 -4.80 -17.58 -13.72
CA GLY A 175 -4.66 -17.70 -15.17
C GLY A 175 -3.40 -17.00 -15.70
N THR A 176 -3.52 -16.35 -16.85
CA THR A 176 -2.37 -15.71 -17.53
C THR A 176 -2.13 -14.32 -16.94
N PRO A 177 -0.94 -14.01 -16.39
CA PRO A 177 -0.63 -12.67 -15.91
C PRO A 177 -0.68 -11.63 -17.04
N PRO A 178 -1.05 -10.38 -16.74
CA PRO A 178 -1.07 -9.32 -17.74
C PRO A 178 0.34 -8.97 -18.23
N THR A 179 0.47 -8.69 -19.52
CA THR A 179 1.71 -8.19 -20.13
C THR A 179 1.84 -6.68 -19.98
N GLY A 180 3.07 -6.17 -19.94
CA GLY A 180 3.33 -4.72 -19.92
C GLY A 180 3.19 -4.06 -18.54
N ILE A 181 2.94 -4.84 -17.50
CA ILE A 181 2.97 -4.39 -16.11
C ILE A 181 4.42 -4.43 -15.60
N ASN A 182 4.92 -3.30 -15.09
CA ASN A 182 6.27 -3.24 -14.58
C ASN A 182 6.38 -3.95 -13.22
N ILE A 183 7.44 -4.74 -13.06
CA ILE A 183 7.87 -5.22 -11.74
C ILE A 183 8.56 -4.08 -10.98
N ILE A 184 8.23 -3.94 -9.70
CA ILE A 184 8.85 -3.01 -8.76
C ILE A 184 9.72 -3.80 -7.79
N PHE A 185 10.97 -3.35 -7.59
CA PHE A 185 11.99 -4.10 -6.85
C PHE A 185 12.28 -3.47 -5.49
N PRO A 186 12.55 -4.25 -4.45
CA PRO A 186 12.99 -3.71 -3.17
C PRO A 186 14.38 -3.08 -3.30
N MET A 187 14.62 -2.07 -2.48
CA MET A 187 15.91 -1.43 -2.28
C MET A 187 16.07 -1.13 -0.79
N PRO A 188 17.24 -1.40 -0.17
CA PRO A 188 17.46 -1.03 1.22
C PRO A 188 17.20 0.47 1.44
N PRO A 189 16.55 0.87 2.55
CA PRO A 189 16.39 2.28 2.87
C PRO A 189 17.75 2.99 2.96
N THR A 190 17.80 4.24 2.49
CA THR A 190 18.95 5.12 2.67
C THR A 190 18.72 6.04 3.87
N ASN A 191 19.78 6.44 4.57
CA ASN A 191 19.68 7.36 5.72
C ASN A 191 19.41 8.83 5.33
N ASP A 192 19.01 9.09 4.08
CA ASP A 192 18.85 10.45 3.57
C ASP A 192 17.42 10.95 3.80
N ILE A 193 17.23 11.60 4.96
CA ILE A 193 15.97 12.22 5.36
C ILE A 193 15.60 13.46 4.51
N GLU A 194 16.58 14.04 3.80
CA GLU A 194 16.38 15.24 2.98
C GLU A 194 15.78 14.89 1.61
N ILE A 195 15.87 13.64 1.15
CA ILE A 195 15.27 13.21 -0.11
C ILE A 195 13.75 13.07 0.04
N ASP A 196 13.03 13.50 -1.00
CA ASP A 196 11.59 13.28 -1.08
C ASP A 196 11.28 11.79 -1.20
N HIS A 197 10.38 11.34 -0.35
CA HIS A 197 9.80 10.01 -0.41
C HIS A 197 8.37 10.11 -0.92
N TYR A 198 7.83 9.00 -1.41
CA TYR A 198 6.45 8.98 -1.85
C TYR A 198 5.77 7.66 -1.53
N VAL A 199 4.46 7.76 -1.30
CA VAL A 199 3.54 6.63 -1.38
C VAL A 199 2.82 6.70 -2.72
N MET A 200 2.76 5.57 -3.42
CA MET A 200 1.91 5.45 -4.60
C MET A 200 0.82 4.41 -4.35
N GLY A 201 -0.42 4.82 -4.55
CA GLY A 201 -1.59 3.97 -4.37
C GLY A 201 -2.87 4.64 -4.80
N TYR A 202 -3.99 4.14 -4.29
CA TYR A 202 -5.31 4.63 -4.66
C TYR A 202 -6.09 5.02 -3.39
N PRO A 203 -6.36 6.31 -3.12
CA PRO A 203 -7.29 6.69 -2.08
C PRO A 203 -8.68 6.11 -2.37
N GLY A 204 -9.35 5.62 -1.35
CA GLY A 204 -10.77 5.33 -1.38
C GLY A 204 -11.59 6.62 -1.45
N HIS A 205 -12.83 6.48 -1.93
CA HIS A 205 -13.81 7.55 -1.83
C HIS A 205 -14.15 7.81 -0.36
N ILE A 206 -14.29 9.08 0.01
CA ILE A 206 -14.70 9.48 1.35
C ILE A 206 -15.54 10.75 1.25
N GLU A 207 -16.69 10.74 1.89
CA GLU A 207 -17.55 11.93 1.99
C GLU A 207 -17.02 12.89 3.05
N LEU A 208 -17.35 14.17 2.93
CA LEU A 208 -16.88 15.23 3.82
C LEU A 208 -17.17 14.93 5.30
N GLU A 209 -18.38 14.46 5.63
CA GLU A 209 -18.76 14.17 7.02
C GLU A 209 -17.90 13.04 7.60
N LYS A 210 -17.64 11.99 6.79
CA LYS A 210 -16.79 10.87 7.19
C LYS A 210 -15.33 11.29 7.28
N PHE A 211 -14.86 12.15 6.38
CA PHE A 211 -13.53 12.73 6.43
C PHE A 211 -13.34 13.55 7.71
N ILE A 212 -14.27 14.44 8.04
CA ILE A 212 -14.21 15.19 9.29
C ILE A 212 -14.22 14.23 10.48
N SER A 213 -15.08 13.21 10.48
CA SER A 213 -15.13 12.24 11.58
C SER A 213 -13.84 11.45 11.76
N ASP A 214 -13.22 11.01 10.66
CA ASP A 214 -12.03 10.15 10.68
C ASP A 214 -10.74 10.90 11.00
N TYR A 215 -10.69 12.19 10.66
CA TYR A 215 -9.52 13.06 10.84
C TYR A 215 -9.68 14.03 12.02
N LYS A 216 -10.68 13.84 12.89
CA LYS A 216 -10.76 14.52 14.20
C LYS A 216 -9.52 14.17 15.04
N GLY A 217 -8.90 15.19 15.66
CA GLY A 217 -7.65 15.08 16.41
C GLY A 217 -7.22 16.44 16.98
N SER A 218 -5.99 16.58 17.48
CA SER A 218 -5.53 17.81 18.18
C SER A 218 -5.43 19.07 17.31
N THR A 219 -5.57 18.94 15.99
CA THR A 219 -5.48 20.01 14.99
C THR A 219 -6.78 20.18 14.20
N GLU A 220 -7.93 20.28 14.88
CA GLU A 220 -9.27 20.39 14.28
C GLU A 220 -9.49 21.60 13.33
N GLN A 221 -8.55 22.54 13.26
CA GLN A 221 -8.73 23.76 12.48
C GLN A 221 -8.73 23.48 10.97
N ASN A 222 -9.85 23.81 10.32
CA ASN A 222 -10.02 23.85 8.87
C ASN A 222 -10.02 22.49 8.14
N LEU A 223 -10.50 21.41 8.78
CA LEU A 223 -10.68 20.09 8.13
C LEU A 223 -11.54 20.14 6.85
N GLY A 224 -12.53 21.04 6.79
CA GLY A 224 -13.31 21.25 5.57
C GLY A 224 -12.49 21.83 4.42
N ALA A 225 -11.58 22.77 4.70
CA ALA A 225 -10.66 23.30 3.69
C ALA A 225 -9.65 22.24 3.25
N LEU A 226 -9.15 21.42 4.19
CA LEU A 226 -8.30 20.28 3.88
C LEU A 226 -8.99 19.30 2.94
N TYR A 227 -10.24 18.92 3.23
CA TYR A 227 -11.03 18.04 2.37
C TYR A 227 -11.13 18.59 0.95
N VAL A 228 -11.48 19.87 0.80
CA VAL A 228 -11.57 20.53 -0.52
C VAL A 228 -10.24 20.46 -1.26
N GLN A 229 -9.13 20.78 -0.59
CA GLN A 229 -7.80 20.73 -1.20
C GLN A 229 -7.43 19.32 -1.64
N VAL A 230 -7.59 18.34 -0.76
CA VAL A 230 -7.26 16.94 -1.03
C VAL A 230 -8.15 16.36 -2.13
N ASN A 231 -9.44 16.66 -2.13
CA ASN A 231 -10.38 16.26 -3.18
C ASN A 231 -9.96 16.83 -4.54
N GLN A 232 -9.51 18.09 -4.59
CA GLN A 232 -9.00 18.72 -5.81
C GLN A 232 -7.69 18.08 -6.30
N GLU A 233 -6.72 17.88 -5.41
CA GLU A 233 -5.41 17.31 -5.78
C GLU A 233 -5.48 15.83 -6.18
N SER A 234 -6.36 15.06 -5.52
CA SER A 234 -6.67 13.68 -5.88
C SER A 234 -7.68 13.55 -7.03
N ARG A 235 -8.25 14.67 -7.51
CA ARG A 235 -9.26 14.75 -8.57
C ARG A 235 -10.50 13.88 -8.31
N GLY A 236 -11.04 13.93 -7.09
CA GLY A 236 -12.26 13.20 -6.74
C GLY A 236 -12.04 11.84 -6.08
N PHE A 237 -10.85 11.59 -5.51
CA PHE A 237 -10.45 10.28 -4.96
C PHE A 237 -10.45 9.14 -6.00
N GLN A 238 -10.17 7.91 -5.56
CA GLN A 238 -10.19 6.66 -6.36
C GLN A 238 -9.28 6.59 -7.58
N ARG A 239 -8.52 7.64 -7.88
CA ARG A 239 -7.49 7.69 -8.92
C ARG A 239 -6.14 7.29 -8.34
N LYS A 240 -5.23 6.80 -9.18
CA LYS A 240 -3.85 6.54 -8.78
C LYS A 240 -3.16 7.84 -8.39
N THR A 241 -2.75 7.94 -7.13
CA THR A 241 -2.08 9.11 -6.56
C THR A 241 -0.63 8.82 -6.22
N VAL A 242 0.20 9.85 -6.33
CA VAL A 242 1.55 9.90 -5.76
C VAL A 242 1.51 10.93 -4.64
N SER A 243 1.59 10.46 -3.39
CA SER A 243 1.63 11.28 -2.18
C SER A 243 3.08 11.45 -1.76
N ILE A 244 3.62 12.66 -1.95
CA ILE A 244 5.04 12.98 -1.77
C ILE A 244 5.21 13.70 -0.45
N GLY A 245 6.20 13.28 0.34
CA GLY A 245 6.50 13.87 1.64
C GLY A 245 7.89 13.46 2.14
N LYS A 246 8.13 13.68 3.43
CA LYS A 246 9.40 13.36 4.09
C LYS A 246 9.28 12.15 5.01
N VAL A 247 10.39 11.44 5.16
CA VAL A 247 10.59 10.50 6.27
C VAL A 247 10.80 11.30 7.54
N VAL A 248 10.06 10.95 8.58
CA VAL A 248 10.30 11.49 9.94
C VAL A 248 11.31 10.61 10.66
N ARG A 249 11.21 9.30 10.42
CA ARG A 249 12.04 8.31 11.08
C ARG A 249 12.17 7.08 10.21
N SER A 250 13.41 6.62 10.03
CA SER A 250 13.69 5.29 9.48
C SER A 250 14.30 4.46 10.59
N ASN A 251 13.60 3.42 11.04
CA ASN A 251 14.21 2.34 11.80
C ASN A 251 14.38 1.12 10.86
N GLU A 252 15.19 0.14 11.23
CA GLU A 252 15.48 -1.02 10.37
C GLU A 252 14.23 -1.86 10.02
N ASN A 253 13.10 -1.67 10.67
CA ASN A 253 11.92 -2.55 10.56
C ASN A 253 10.67 -1.81 10.05
N VAL A 254 10.52 -0.54 10.41
CA VAL A 254 9.36 0.32 10.15
C VAL A 254 9.85 1.73 9.86
N ILE A 255 9.24 2.35 8.85
CA ILE A 255 9.54 3.71 8.41
C ILE A 255 8.31 4.57 8.71
N SER A 256 8.50 5.64 9.50
CA SER A 256 7.49 6.67 9.74
C SER A 256 7.69 7.86 8.78
N HIS A 257 6.62 8.33 8.17
CA HIS A 257 6.64 9.38 7.17
C HIS A 257 5.41 10.31 7.25
N LEU A 258 5.51 11.48 6.60
CA LEU A 258 4.42 12.48 6.50
C LEU A 258 3.88 12.61 5.07
N CYS A 259 4.11 11.62 4.20
CA CYS A 259 3.42 11.59 2.90
C CYS A 259 1.89 11.69 3.14
N PRO A 260 1.18 12.61 2.48
CA PRO A 260 -0.25 12.85 2.72
C PRO A 260 -1.09 11.74 2.07
N THR A 261 -1.24 10.62 2.77
CA THR A 261 -2.00 9.46 2.30
C THR A 261 -3.41 9.43 2.90
N LEU A 262 -4.32 8.78 2.18
CA LEU A 262 -5.72 8.63 2.55
C LEU A 262 -6.07 7.15 2.60
N LYS A 263 -7.16 6.84 3.32
CA LYS A 263 -7.70 5.48 3.43
C LYS A 263 -7.79 4.79 2.08
N GLY A 264 -7.24 3.59 1.96
CA GLY A 264 -7.22 2.78 0.73
C GLY A 264 -5.87 2.83 -0.01
N ALA A 265 -4.96 3.71 0.39
CA ALA A 265 -3.59 3.74 -0.12
C ALA A 265 -2.72 2.62 0.48
N SER A 266 -3.13 2.02 1.61
CA SER A 266 -2.45 0.88 2.20
C SER A 266 -2.24 -0.28 1.22
N GLY A 267 -1.10 -0.95 1.39
CA GLY A 267 -0.55 -1.94 0.46
C GLY A 267 0.18 -1.33 -0.73
N GLY A 268 0.16 0.00 -0.90
CA GLY A 268 0.97 0.72 -1.88
C GLY A 268 2.47 0.73 -1.56
N ILE A 269 3.27 1.09 -2.56
CA ILE A 269 4.72 1.24 -2.36
C ILE A 269 5.03 2.49 -1.54
N PHE A 270 6.00 2.39 -0.65
CA PHE A 270 6.73 3.51 -0.09
C PHE A 270 8.14 3.54 -0.70
N ALA A 271 8.50 4.63 -1.36
CA ALA A 271 9.67 4.69 -2.23
C ALA A 271 10.42 6.02 -2.14
N ILE A 272 11.68 6.01 -2.58
CA ILE A 272 12.54 7.19 -2.70
C ILE A 272 12.36 7.77 -4.10
N SER A 273 12.10 9.07 -4.20
CA SER A 273 11.73 9.72 -5.46
C SER A 273 12.77 9.59 -6.58
N GLN A 274 14.05 9.43 -6.22
CA GLN A 274 15.15 9.34 -7.18
C GLN A 274 15.26 8.00 -7.90
N HIS A 275 14.56 6.97 -7.41
CA HIS A 275 14.73 5.60 -7.90
C HIS A 275 13.48 5.08 -8.59
N GLU A 276 13.55 4.97 -9.92
CA GLU A 276 12.51 4.35 -10.72
C GLU A 276 12.36 2.85 -10.39
N ARG A 277 11.11 2.40 -10.25
CA ARG A 277 10.74 0.99 -10.02
C ARG A 277 11.44 0.38 -8.81
N LYS A 278 11.73 1.20 -7.79
CA LYS A 278 12.23 0.78 -6.49
C LYS A 278 11.26 1.15 -5.38
N PHE A 279 11.25 0.35 -4.33
CA PHE A 279 10.55 0.67 -3.09
C PHE A 279 11.40 0.26 -1.89
N VAL A 280 11.21 0.97 -0.79
CA VAL A 280 11.95 0.75 0.47
C VAL A 280 11.02 0.27 1.59
N GLY A 281 9.70 0.30 1.37
CA GLY A 281 8.72 -0.33 2.25
C GLY A 281 7.33 -0.46 1.63
N VAL A 282 6.44 -1.17 2.34
CA VAL A 282 5.02 -1.31 2.00
C VAL A 282 4.21 -0.43 2.95
N HIS A 283 3.43 0.51 2.42
CA HIS A 283 2.63 1.42 3.23
C HIS A 283 1.49 0.66 3.93
N LEU A 284 1.35 0.84 5.26
CA LEU A 284 0.35 0.09 6.05
C LEU A 284 -0.79 0.95 6.60
N GLY A 285 -0.56 2.24 6.87
CA GLY A 285 -1.53 3.07 7.58
C GLY A 285 -0.85 4.21 8.33
N GLY A 286 -1.49 4.73 9.37
CA GLY A 286 -0.87 5.73 10.25
C GLY A 286 -1.67 6.03 11.51
N THR A 287 -1.09 6.78 12.42
CA THR A 287 -1.78 7.38 13.57
C THR A 287 -1.35 8.83 13.75
N GLU A 288 -2.04 9.57 14.62
CA GLU A 288 -1.66 10.94 14.97
C GLU A 288 -0.28 10.97 15.66
N GLU A 289 0.01 9.98 16.52
CA GLU A 289 1.24 9.90 17.30
C GLU A 289 2.46 9.48 16.45
N THR A 290 2.26 8.49 15.57
CA THR A 290 3.36 7.80 14.88
C THR A 290 3.64 8.31 13.47
N GLY A 291 2.75 9.13 12.92
CA GLY A 291 2.78 9.45 11.50
C GLY A 291 2.12 8.37 10.65
N ASN A 292 2.29 8.46 9.35
CA ASN A 292 2.06 7.32 8.47
C ASN A 292 3.23 6.35 8.55
N ILE A 293 2.97 5.07 8.37
CA ILE A 293 3.97 4.02 8.49
C ILE A 293 4.07 3.15 7.24
N ALA A 294 5.25 2.63 7.01
CA ALA A 294 5.52 1.57 6.04
C ALA A 294 6.38 0.47 6.68
N LEU A 295 6.08 -0.78 6.37
CA LEU A 295 6.93 -1.91 6.75
C LEU A 295 8.17 -1.90 5.86
N SER A 296 9.36 -1.80 6.45
CA SER A 296 10.62 -1.73 5.70
C SER A 296 10.91 -3.03 4.96
N VAL A 297 11.56 -2.95 3.79
CA VAL A 297 12.06 -4.13 3.07
C VAL A 297 13.16 -4.88 3.82
N THR A 298 13.68 -4.30 4.89
CA THR A 298 14.67 -4.90 5.80
C THR A 298 14.04 -5.60 7.00
N HIS A 299 12.71 -5.48 7.17
CA HIS A 299 11.99 -6.16 8.24
C HIS A 299 12.06 -7.69 8.10
N PRO A 300 12.31 -8.48 9.18
CA PRO A 300 12.43 -9.94 9.11
C PRO A 300 11.26 -10.66 8.40
N LEU A 301 10.02 -10.25 8.69
CA LEU A 301 8.83 -10.71 7.97
C LEU A 301 8.92 -10.46 6.45
N PHE A 302 9.26 -9.24 6.03
CA PHE A 302 9.40 -8.93 4.60
C PHE A 302 10.48 -9.80 3.96
N LEU A 303 11.65 -9.91 4.60
CA LEU A 303 12.76 -10.73 4.12
C LEU A 303 12.33 -12.18 3.90
N HIS A 304 11.58 -12.74 4.86
CA HIS A 304 11.06 -14.10 4.75
C HIS A 304 10.07 -14.23 3.58
N ILE A 305 9.05 -13.37 3.52
CA ILE A 305 8.03 -13.42 2.46
C ILE A 305 8.68 -13.24 1.08
N TYR A 306 9.56 -12.25 0.91
CA TYR A 306 10.19 -11.96 -0.37
C TYR A 306 11.11 -13.10 -0.82
N ARG A 307 11.86 -13.72 0.11
CA ARG A 307 12.66 -14.92 -0.18
C ARG A 307 11.79 -16.10 -0.57
N THR A 308 10.72 -16.36 0.18
CA THR A 308 9.85 -17.54 -0.02
C THR A 308 9.06 -17.49 -1.31
N PHE A 309 8.56 -16.31 -1.72
CA PHE A 309 7.64 -16.20 -2.85
C PHE A 309 8.23 -15.53 -4.09
N VAL A 310 9.22 -14.64 -3.95
CA VAL A 310 9.72 -13.84 -5.07
C VAL A 310 11.09 -14.32 -5.55
N LEU A 311 12.00 -14.59 -4.62
CA LEU A 311 13.36 -15.09 -4.90
C LEU A 311 13.44 -16.62 -4.94
N ASP A 312 12.32 -17.31 -5.13
CA ASP A 312 12.21 -18.76 -5.25
C ASP A 312 12.61 -19.29 -6.65
N ASP A 313 12.91 -18.39 -7.58
CA ASP A 313 13.20 -18.68 -8.98
C ASP A 313 14.53 -18.04 -9.40
N ASP A 314 15.55 -18.88 -9.60
CA ASP A 314 16.88 -18.44 -10.02
C ASP A 314 16.85 -17.70 -11.35
N GLN A 315 15.98 -18.08 -12.30
CA GLN A 315 15.89 -17.41 -13.59
C GLN A 315 15.38 -15.98 -13.42
N PHE A 316 14.34 -15.79 -12.60
CA PHE A 316 13.86 -14.45 -12.25
C PHE A 316 14.97 -13.58 -11.64
N ILE A 317 15.80 -14.15 -10.76
CA ILE A 317 16.92 -13.42 -10.15
C ILE A 317 17.95 -13.02 -11.21
N GLN A 318 18.34 -13.94 -12.09
CA GLN A 318 19.33 -13.65 -13.14
C GLN A 318 18.81 -12.57 -14.12
N ASP A 319 17.56 -12.69 -14.56
CA ASP A 319 16.94 -11.73 -15.49
C ASP A 319 16.84 -10.32 -14.90
N ASN A 320 16.80 -10.22 -13.56
CA ASN A 320 16.61 -8.97 -12.84
C ASN A 320 17.81 -8.59 -11.95
N LEU A 321 18.98 -9.19 -12.17
CA LEU A 321 20.14 -9.04 -11.28
C LEU A 321 20.54 -7.58 -11.07
N LYS A 322 20.61 -6.79 -12.14
CA LYS A 322 20.91 -5.34 -12.07
C LYS A 322 19.95 -4.59 -11.15
N ASN A 323 18.69 -5.02 -11.11
CA ASN A 323 17.67 -4.39 -10.27
C ASN A 323 17.72 -4.87 -8.83
N LEU A 324 18.14 -6.11 -8.60
CA LEU A 324 18.12 -6.76 -7.29
C LEU A 324 19.46 -6.67 -6.55
N GLU A 325 20.57 -6.40 -7.23
CA GLU A 325 21.94 -6.51 -6.71
C GLU A 325 22.13 -5.83 -5.34
N LEU A 326 21.73 -4.56 -5.20
CA LEU A 326 21.86 -3.83 -3.94
C LEU A 326 21.07 -4.51 -2.80
N TYR A 327 19.89 -5.02 -3.10
CA TYR A 327 19.06 -5.70 -2.11
C TYR A 327 19.58 -7.11 -1.78
N LEU A 328 20.01 -7.88 -2.78
CA LEU A 328 20.62 -9.20 -2.60
C LEU A 328 21.89 -9.10 -1.74
N ASN A 329 22.73 -8.11 -2.01
CA ASN A 329 23.91 -7.84 -1.21
C ASN A 329 23.54 -7.52 0.23
N HIS A 330 22.50 -6.72 0.48
CA HIS A 330 22.04 -6.43 1.84
C HIS A 330 21.57 -7.68 2.58
N ILE A 331 20.69 -8.49 1.97
CA ILE A 331 20.10 -9.65 2.65
C ILE A 331 21.11 -10.79 2.88
N ASN A 332 22.17 -10.89 2.07
CA ASN A 332 23.25 -11.87 2.26
C ASN A 332 24.12 -11.57 3.48
N HIS A 333 24.13 -10.32 3.96
CA HIS A 333 24.82 -9.90 5.18
C HIS A 333 23.88 -9.78 6.39
N ALA A 334 22.57 -9.96 6.19
CA ALA A 334 21.59 -9.93 7.27
C ALA A 334 21.58 -11.26 8.04
N PRO A 335 21.47 -11.25 9.38
CA PRO A 335 21.35 -12.48 10.16
C PRO A 335 20.12 -13.29 9.74
N THR A 336 20.30 -14.60 9.58
CA THR A 336 19.20 -15.50 9.22
C THR A 336 18.21 -15.61 10.38
N PRO A 337 16.91 -15.34 10.18
CA PRO A 337 15.90 -15.33 11.24
C PRO A 337 15.44 -16.72 11.69
#